data_AF-A0A498AYP3-F1
#
_entry.id   AF-A0A498AYP3-F1
#
_cell.length_a   1.000
_cell.length_b   1.000
_cell.length_c   1.000
_cell.angle_alpha   90.00
_cell.angle_beta   90.00
_cell.angle_gamma   90.00
#
_symmetry.space_group_name_H-M   'P 1'
#
loop_
_entity.id
_entity.type
_entity.pdbx_description
1 polymer ?
#
loop_
_entity_poly.entity_id
_entity_poly.type
_entity_poly.pdbx_seq_one_letter_code
_entity_poly.pdbx_strand_id
1 'polypeptide(L)'
;MDHTPWHQVNITFPGQTAREREQQAVAHLSRVLPAAETAGLITSWWFIRKGAWRIRYLPTSSPDSGDQARRLLTEGVNWTNDIYEAETHAFGGHDAMTTAHTLFHHDSRHLLTYLHQHPTTRREHSLILCTALMRAAAQDLNEQGDVWAQVVEHRAAHVNQAPATDVTTWESFTGDVRRLLLGAPRTTGDWHTTFENAGTALHRQRERGRLTRGLRAVIALHVIFHWNRLGLPATTQATLAQAAQHAIFGLPGPHLPDRG
;
A
#
# COMPACT_ATOMS: atom_id res chain seq x y z
N MET A 1 17.85 -10.79 19.45
CA MET A 1 16.58 -10.61 18.73
C MET A 1 16.12 -9.20 19.05
N ASP A 2 16.31 -8.26 18.14
CA ASP A 2 15.82 -6.89 18.35
C ASP A 2 14.31 -6.93 18.20
N HIS A 3 13.62 -7.05 19.35
CA HIS A 3 12.18 -6.91 19.40
C HIS A 3 11.83 -5.50 18.92
N THR A 4 11.14 -5.42 17.79
CA THR A 4 10.59 -4.15 17.32
C THR A 4 9.68 -3.58 18.41
N PRO A 5 9.74 -2.27 18.72
CA PRO A 5 8.89 -1.65 19.74
C PRO A 5 7.40 -1.63 19.33
N TRP A 6 7.11 -2.06 18.11
CA TRP A 6 5.77 -2.16 17.57
C TRP A 6 5.04 -3.40 18.07
N HIS A 7 3.77 -3.20 18.44
CA HIS A 7 2.83 -4.24 18.85
C HIS A 7 1.87 -4.56 17.71
N GLN A 8 1.24 -5.74 17.74
CA GLN A 8 0.20 -6.14 16.79
C GLN A 8 -0.99 -6.79 17.48
N VAL A 9 -2.18 -6.45 17.00
CA VAL A 9 -3.41 -7.22 17.23
C VAL A 9 -4.07 -7.56 15.91
N ASN A 10 -4.70 -8.72 15.83
CA ASN A 10 -5.43 -9.16 14.65
C ASN A 10 -6.93 -9.11 14.97
N ILE A 11 -7.69 -8.26 14.28
CA ILE A 11 -9.12 -8.03 14.53
C ILE A 11 -9.96 -8.67 13.42
N THR A 12 -10.95 -9.47 13.82
CA THR A 12 -11.95 -10.05 12.91
C THR A 12 -13.23 -9.23 13.01
N PHE A 13 -13.57 -8.53 11.92
CA PHE A 13 -14.80 -7.75 11.85
C PHE A 13 -15.97 -8.59 11.31
N PRO A 14 -17.17 -8.47 11.91
CA PRO A 14 -18.35 -9.21 11.47
C PRO A 14 -18.85 -8.70 10.12
N GLY A 15 -19.54 -9.57 9.38
CA GLY A 15 -20.15 -9.24 8.09
C GLY A 15 -20.14 -10.42 7.13
N GLN A 16 -21.24 -10.60 6.41
CA GLN A 16 -21.40 -11.66 5.42
C GLN A 16 -20.60 -11.29 4.15
N THR A 17 -20.63 -10.02 3.77
CA THR A 17 -19.91 -9.51 2.59
C THR A 17 -18.60 -8.82 2.97
N ALA A 18 -17.66 -8.75 2.00
CA ALA A 18 -16.42 -8.00 2.20
C ALA A 18 -16.67 -6.50 2.45
N ARG A 19 -17.75 -5.96 1.88
CA ARG A 19 -18.20 -4.58 2.06
C ARG A 19 -18.69 -4.32 3.48
N GLU A 20 -19.53 -5.20 4.02
CA GLU A 20 -20.00 -5.09 5.41
C GLU A 20 -18.83 -5.16 6.39
N ARG A 21 -17.90 -6.11 6.21
CA ARG A 21 -16.71 -6.23 7.06
C ARG A 21 -15.86 -4.97 6.99
N GLU A 22 -15.69 -4.37 5.81
CA GLU A 22 -14.98 -3.10 5.65
C GLU A 22 -15.70 -1.94 6.34
N GLN A 23 -17.03 -1.84 6.24
CA GLN A 23 -17.82 -0.81 6.91
C GLN A 23 -17.64 -0.88 8.44
N GLN A 24 -17.75 -2.08 9.01
CA GLN A 24 -17.54 -2.30 10.45
C GLN A 24 -16.09 -1.99 10.86
N ALA A 25 -15.11 -2.43 10.06
CA ALA A 25 -13.70 -2.14 10.31
C ALA A 25 -13.40 -0.64 10.31
N VAL A 26 -13.83 0.07 9.26
CA VAL A 26 -13.60 1.51 9.13
C VAL A 26 -14.29 2.29 10.24
N ALA A 27 -15.54 1.95 10.58
CA ALA A 27 -16.26 2.61 11.67
C ALA A 27 -15.54 2.44 13.03
N HIS A 28 -15.09 1.22 13.34
CA HIS A 28 -14.35 0.94 14.59
C HIS A 28 -13.00 1.65 14.62
N LEU A 29 -12.18 1.44 13.59
CA LEU A 29 -10.80 1.92 13.53
C LEU A 29 -10.72 3.45 13.46
N SER A 30 -11.66 4.11 12.78
CA SER A 30 -11.72 5.58 12.71
C SER A 30 -11.98 6.23 14.07
N ARG A 31 -12.59 5.48 15.01
CA ARG A 31 -12.83 5.93 16.38
C ARG A 31 -11.63 5.64 17.28
N VAL A 32 -11.19 4.37 17.33
CA VAL A 32 -10.26 3.93 18.38
C VAL A 32 -8.81 4.36 18.16
N LEU A 33 -8.34 4.44 16.90
CA LEU A 33 -6.94 4.74 16.61
C LEU A 33 -6.61 6.23 16.87
N PRO A 34 -7.39 7.21 16.36
CA PRO A 34 -7.18 8.61 16.73
C PRO A 34 -7.35 8.86 18.23
N ALA A 35 -8.30 8.16 18.89
CA ALA A 35 -8.49 8.27 20.33
C ALA A 35 -7.27 7.77 21.13
N ALA A 36 -6.70 6.62 20.76
CA ALA A 36 -5.50 6.09 21.38
C ALA A 36 -4.29 7.03 21.23
N GLU A 37 -4.15 7.62 20.04
CA GLU A 37 -3.10 8.59 19.73
C GLU A 37 -3.29 9.91 20.52
N THR A 38 -4.52 10.42 20.59
CA THR A 38 -4.86 11.65 21.33
C THR A 38 -4.67 11.47 22.84
N ALA A 39 -4.95 10.27 23.36
CA ALA A 39 -4.72 9.90 24.75
C ALA A 39 -3.23 9.67 25.08
N GLY A 40 -2.31 9.80 24.12
CA GLY A 40 -0.88 9.59 24.34
C GLY A 40 -0.50 8.13 24.60
N LEU A 41 -1.32 7.17 24.18
CA LEU A 41 -1.04 5.74 24.34
C LEU A 41 -0.13 5.20 23.24
N ILE A 42 -0.25 5.76 22.03
CA ILE A 42 0.51 5.36 20.85
C ILE A 42 1.04 6.61 20.12
N THR A 43 2.18 6.45 19.45
CA THR A 43 2.79 7.50 18.61
C THR A 43 2.61 7.27 17.13
N SER A 44 2.35 6.02 16.74
CA SER A 44 2.18 5.64 15.35
C SER A 44 1.36 4.36 15.26
N TRP A 45 0.69 4.18 14.13
CA TRP A 45 -0.17 3.04 13.88
C TRP A 45 -0.45 2.90 12.40
N TRP A 46 -0.68 1.67 11.96
CA TRP A 46 -1.15 1.35 10.63
C TRP A 46 -1.86 0.01 10.63
N PHE A 47 -2.65 -0.27 9.59
CA PHE A 47 -3.33 -1.56 9.44
C PHE A 47 -2.98 -2.22 8.13
N ILE A 48 -3.15 -3.53 8.03
CA ILE A 48 -3.13 -4.26 6.76
C ILE A 48 -4.27 -5.27 6.69
N ARG A 49 -4.88 -5.39 5.52
CA ARG A 49 -6.03 -6.27 5.28
C ARG A 49 -5.55 -7.60 4.72
N LYS A 50 -5.49 -8.63 5.57
CA LYS A 50 -5.13 -10.00 5.15
C LYS A 50 -5.78 -11.03 6.08
N GLY A 51 -6.94 -11.55 5.69
CA GLY A 51 -7.80 -12.31 6.60
C GLY A 51 -8.36 -11.38 7.67
N ALA A 52 -8.11 -11.70 8.95
CA ALA A 52 -8.25 -10.71 10.03
C ALA A 52 -7.38 -9.49 9.75
N TRP A 53 -7.88 -8.30 10.06
CA TRP A 53 -7.10 -7.07 9.85
C TRP A 53 -6.03 -6.98 10.94
N ARG A 54 -4.77 -6.84 10.51
CA ARG A 54 -3.66 -6.71 11.43
C ARG A 54 -3.47 -5.24 11.72
N ILE A 55 -3.60 -4.85 12.98
CA ILE A 55 -3.40 -3.49 13.46
C ILE A 55 -2.05 -3.46 14.15
N ARG A 56 -1.11 -2.72 13.58
CA ARG A 56 0.24 -2.53 14.10
C ARG A 56 0.30 -1.15 14.73
N TYR A 57 0.77 -1.04 15.96
CA TYR A 57 0.83 0.23 16.70
C TYR A 57 2.12 0.33 17.51
N LEU A 58 2.62 1.55 17.67
CA LEU A 58 3.82 1.87 18.40
C LEU A 58 3.44 2.57 19.72
N PRO A 59 3.50 1.89 20.86
CA PRO A 59 3.18 2.49 22.15
C PRO A 59 4.13 3.64 22.51
N THR A 60 3.67 4.56 23.36
CA THR A 60 4.56 5.55 23.99
C THR A 60 5.43 4.90 25.06
N SER A 61 6.46 5.61 25.53
CA SER A 61 7.35 5.13 26.60
C SER A 61 6.69 5.09 27.99
N SER A 62 5.44 5.52 28.13
CA SER A 62 4.71 5.42 29.40
C SER A 62 4.54 3.95 29.80
N PRO A 63 4.72 3.60 31.08
CA PRO A 63 4.30 2.30 31.60
C PRO A 63 2.85 2.01 31.20
N ASP A 64 2.56 0.75 30.88
CA ASP A 64 1.24 0.23 30.47
C ASP A 64 0.62 0.81 29.18
N SER A 65 1.29 1.73 28.47
CA SER A 65 0.77 2.36 27.25
C SER A 65 0.32 1.32 26.21
N GLY A 66 1.14 0.28 25.99
CA GLY A 66 0.85 -0.80 25.06
C GLY A 66 -0.37 -1.62 25.46
N ASP A 67 -0.53 -1.92 26.75
CA ASP A 67 -1.67 -2.69 27.26
C ASP A 67 -2.96 -1.87 27.28
N GLN A 68 -2.88 -0.58 27.61
CA GLN A 68 -4.00 0.35 27.53
C GLN A 68 -4.45 0.54 26.08
N ALA A 69 -3.50 0.75 25.16
CA ALA A 69 -3.77 0.84 23.73
C ALA A 69 -4.44 -0.44 23.24
N ARG A 70 -3.89 -1.61 23.58
CA ARG A 70 -4.49 -2.91 23.22
C ARG A 70 -5.94 -3.00 23.67
N ARG A 71 -6.23 -2.73 24.95
CA ARG A 71 -7.60 -2.77 25.50
C ARG A 71 -8.55 -1.88 24.70
N LEU A 72 -8.15 -0.64 24.43
CA LEU A 72 -8.94 0.33 23.66
C LEU A 72 -9.18 -0.14 22.21
N LEU A 73 -8.14 -0.63 21.53
CA LEU A 73 -8.22 -1.08 20.14
C LEU A 73 -9.10 -2.32 19.98
N THR A 74 -9.17 -3.17 21.01
CA THR A 74 -9.86 -4.46 20.98
C THR A 74 -11.24 -4.45 21.64
N GLU A 75 -11.68 -3.29 22.13
CA GLU A 75 -12.97 -3.16 22.82
C GLU A 75 -14.13 -3.54 21.89
N GLY A 76 -14.95 -4.50 22.31
CA GLY A 76 -16.18 -4.90 21.60
C GLY A 76 -15.96 -5.65 20.29
N VAL A 77 -14.73 -6.07 19.97
CA VAL A 77 -14.41 -6.79 18.73
C VAL A 77 -13.74 -8.13 19.00
N ASN A 78 -13.89 -9.09 18.09
CA ASN A 78 -13.17 -10.35 18.17
C ASN A 78 -11.71 -10.14 17.71
N TRP A 79 -10.75 -10.58 18.52
CA TRP A 79 -9.34 -10.34 18.24
C TRP A 79 -8.41 -11.44 18.76
N THR A 80 -7.21 -11.51 18.21
CA THR A 80 -6.10 -12.33 18.70
C THR A 80 -4.81 -11.52 18.79
N ASN A 81 -3.91 -11.94 19.67
CA ASN A 81 -2.58 -11.35 19.79
C ASN A 81 -1.60 -12.00 18.80
N ASP A 82 -0.57 -11.26 18.39
CA ASP A 82 0.48 -11.76 17.52
C ASP A 82 1.77 -10.94 17.69
N ILE A 83 2.92 -11.52 17.36
CA ILE A 83 4.20 -10.81 17.36
C ILE A 83 4.35 -10.11 16.01
N TYR A 84 4.66 -8.82 16.03
CA TYR A 84 4.97 -8.12 14.78
C TYR A 84 6.43 -8.35 14.39
N GLU A 85 6.63 -8.95 13.23
CA GLU A 85 7.94 -9.03 12.57
C GLU A 85 7.96 -8.08 11.38
N ALA A 86 8.78 -7.02 11.48
CA ALA A 86 8.94 -6.07 10.40
C ALA A 86 9.66 -6.70 9.20
N GLU A 87 9.15 -6.44 8.01
CA GLU A 87 9.69 -6.95 6.76
C GLU A 87 10.95 -6.17 6.32
N THR A 88 11.84 -5.86 7.27
CA THR A 88 13.01 -4.97 7.13
C THR A 88 13.89 -5.33 5.95
N HIS A 89 14.22 -6.62 5.78
CA HIS A 89 15.00 -7.08 4.63
C HIS A 89 14.27 -6.83 3.32
N ALA A 90 12.96 -7.08 3.28
CA ALA A 90 12.17 -6.91 2.07
C ALA A 90 12.08 -5.43 1.66
N PHE A 91 11.91 -4.54 2.65
CA PHE A 91 11.83 -3.09 2.45
C PHE A 91 13.19 -2.39 2.30
N GLY A 92 14.31 -3.13 2.25
CA GLY A 92 15.61 -2.56 1.91
C GLY A 92 16.40 -1.98 3.10
N GLY A 93 16.19 -2.50 4.32
CA GLY A 93 16.96 -2.15 5.51
C GLY A 93 16.16 -1.32 6.52
N HIS A 94 16.78 -1.06 7.68
CA HIS A 94 16.11 -0.40 8.81
C HIS A 94 15.62 1.01 8.46
N ASP A 95 16.47 1.86 7.85
CA ASP A 95 16.09 3.22 7.45
C ASP A 95 14.88 3.23 6.48
N ALA A 96 14.88 2.30 5.52
CA ALA A 96 13.80 2.17 4.54
C ALA A 96 12.53 1.59 5.17
N MET A 97 12.65 0.67 6.13
CA MET A 97 11.52 0.18 6.92
C MET A 97 10.90 1.28 7.78
N THR A 98 11.70 2.17 8.38
CA THR A 98 11.21 3.36 9.08
C THR A 98 10.43 4.26 8.12
N THR A 99 10.93 4.46 6.90
CA THR A 99 10.21 5.21 5.86
C THR A 99 8.88 4.56 5.50
N ALA A 100 8.86 3.24 5.37
CA ALA A 100 7.63 2.48 5.15
C ALA A 100 6.65 2.67 6.31
N HIS A 101 7.08 2.55 7.57
CA HIS A 101 6.22 2.79 8.74
C HIS A 101 5.65 4.20 8.78
N THR A 102 6.46 5.24 8.53
CA THR A 102 6.01 6.63 8.47
C THR A 102 4.95 6.82 7.38
N LEU A 103 5.23 6.35 6.16
CA LEU A 103 4.24 6.38 5.07
C LEU A 103 2.98 5.62 5.47
N PHE A 104 3.13 4.45 6.06
CA PHE A 104 2.00 3.59 6.39
C PHE A 104 1.08 4.19 7.43
N HIS A 105 1.64 4.92 8.38
CA HIS A 105 0.87 5.64 9.38
C HIS A 105 0.03 6.76 8.76
N HIS A 106 0.67 7.66 8.02
CA HIS A 106 -0.03 8.77 7.39
C HIS A 106 -1.03 8.30 6.32
N ASP A 107 -0.66 7.30 5.51
CA ASP A 107 -1.55 6.67 4.52
C ASP A 107 -2.77 6.04 5.22
N SER A 108 -2.60 5.38 6.37
CA SER A 108 -3.71 4.78 7.12
C SER A 108 -4.72 5.82 7.63
N ARG A 109 -4.25 7.00 8.05
CA ARG A 109 -5.14 8.11 8.46
C ARG A 109 -6.02 8.58 7.31
N HIS A 110 -5.42 8.82 6.13
CA HIS A 110 -6.17 9.22 4.95
C HIS A 110 -7.08 8.10 4.43
N LEU A 111 -6.62 6.84 4.47
CA LEU A 111 -7.39 5.67 4.05
C LEU A 111 -8.67 5.51 4.87
N LEU A 112 -8.64 5.68 6.19
CA LEU A 112 -9.85 5.54 7.00
C LEU A 112 -10.90 6.59 6.61
N THR A 113 -10.50 7.86 6.46
CA THR A 113 -11.39 8.93 5.98
C THR A 113 -11.91 8.65 4.57
N TYR A 114 -11.03 8.24 3.66
CA TYR A 114 -11.37 7.95 2.27
C TYR A 114 -12.33 6.77 2.14
N LEU A 115 -12.06 5.65 2.83
CA LEU A 115 -12.88 4.44 2.78
C LEU A 115 -14.25 4.64 3.42
N HIS A 116 -14.35 5.51 4.42
CA HIS A 116 -15.64 5.89 5.04
C HIS A 116 -16.60 6.51 4.02
N GLN A 117 -16.09 7.18 2.99
CA GLN A 117 -16.88 7.82 1.93
C GLN A 117 -17.35 6.83 0.84
N HIS A 118 -17.01 5.54 0.95
CA HIS A 118 -17.35 4.51 -0.05
C HIS A 118 -16.97 4.86 -1.49
N PRO A 119 -15.68 5.14 -1.75
CA PRO A 119 -15.25 5.73 -3.00
C PRO A 119 -15.26 4.72 -4.14
N THR A 120 -15.62 5.19 -5.34
CA THR A 120 -15.55 4.43 -6.60
C THR A 120 -14.20 4.57 -7.31
N THR A 121 -13.33 5.47 -6.84
CA THR A 121 -12.10 5.91 -7.52
C THR A 121 -10.81 5.30 -6.97
N ARG A 122 -10.90 4.13 -6.29
CA ARG A 122 -9.75 3.53 -5.59
C ARG A 122 -8.56 3.28 -6.52
N ARG A 123 -8.83 2.81 -7.74
CA ARG A 123 -7.80 2.43 -8.71
C ARG A 123 -7.04 3.66 -9.16
N GLU A 124 -7.76 4.66 -9.63
CA GLU A 124 -7.25 5.93 -10.14
C GLU A 124 -6.46 6.67 -9.06
N HIS A 125 -7.01 6.76 -7.86
CA HIS A 125 -6.35 7.42 -6.74
C HIS A 125 -5.04 6.71 -6.37
N SER A 126 -5.05 5.38 -6.32
CA SER A 126 -3.84 4.62 -6.01
C SER A 126 -2.74 4.75 -7.06
N LEU A 127 -3.10 4.83 -8.36
CA LEU A 127 -2.13 5.06 -9.43
C LEU A 127 -1.46 6.42 -9.29
N ILE A 128 -2.22 7.46 -8.97
CA ILE A 128 -1.71 8.82 -8.76
C ILE A 128 -0.72 8.84 -7.57
N LEU A 129 -1.11 8.28 -6.42
CA LEU A 129 -0.25 8.26 -5.22
C LEU A 129 1.03 7.43 -5.44
N CYS A 130 0.92 6.25 -6.04
CA CYS A 130 2.08 5.41 -6.32
C CYS A 130 3.03 6.05 -7.34
N THR A 131 2.48 6.77 -8.34
CA THR A 131 3.29 7.54 -9.30
C THR A 131 4.01 8.70 -8.61
N ALA A 132 3.37 9.39 -7.68
CA ALA A 132 3.98 10.45 -6.88
C ALA A 132 5.19 9.95 -6.08
N LEU A 133 5.03 8.79 -5.40
CA LEU A 133 6.12 8.10 -4.69
C LEU A 133 7.29 7.81 -5.63
N MET A 134 7.04 7.25 -6.82
CA MET A 134 8.09 6.90 -7.77
C MET A 134 8.82 8.13 -8.32
N ARG A 135 8.08 9.18 -8.69
CA ARG A 135 8.64 10.44 -9.19
C ARG A 135 9.52 11.11 -8.12
N ALA A 136 9.03 11.19 -6.89
CA ALA A 136 9.80 11.75 -5.78
C ALA A 136 10.99 10.87 -5.37
N ALA A 137 10.96 9.58 -5.72
CA ALA A 137 12.12 8.68 -5.60
C ALA A 137 13.16 8.84 -6.73
N ALA A 138 12.99 9.86 -7.58
CA ALA A 138 13.80 10.16 -8.76
C ALA A 138 13.87 8.99 -9.77
N GLN A 139 12.75 8.27 -9.93
CA GLN A 139 12.65 7.23 -10.96
C GLN A 139 12.24 7.82 -12.30
N ASP A 140 13.01 7.53 -13.34
CA ASP A 140 12.61 7.83 -14.72
C ASP A 140 11.41 6.99 -15.15
N LEU A 141 10.89 7.25 -16.36
CA LEU A 141 9.68 6.57 -16.83
C LEU A 141 9.89 5.06 -17.03
N ASN A 142 11.07 4.62 -17.47
CA ASN A 142 11.36 3.20 -17.64
C ASN A 142 11.52 2.51 -16.29
N GLU A 143 12.21 3.16 -15.34
CA GLU A 143 12.33 2.67 -13.97
C GLU A 143 10.95 2.53 -13.29
N GLN A 144 10.02 3.46 -13.56
CA GLN A 144 8.61 3.36 -13.14
C GLN A 144 7.92 2.14 -13.78
N GLY A 145 8.12 1.92 -15.08
CA GLY A 145 7.64 0.73 -15.79
C GLY A 145 8.11 -0.57 -15.15
N ASP A 146 9.37 -0.63 -14.74
CA ASP A 146 9.95 -1.80 -14.08
C ASP A 146 9.39 -2.03 -12.68
N VAL A 147 9.01 -0.98 -11.94
CA VAL A 147 8.27 -1.15 -10.68
C VAL A 147 6.95 -1.87 -10.93
N TRP A 148 6.19 -1.45 -11.96
CA TRP A 148 4.93 -2.11 -12.31
C TRP A 148 5.15 -3.56 -12.75
N ALA A 149 6.20 -3.84 -13.52
CA ALA A 149 6.58 -5.19 -13.92
C ALA A 149 6.85 -6.08 -12.69
N GLN A 150 7.56 -5.58 -11.68
CA GLN A 150 7.80 -6.33 -10.44
C GLN A 150 6.51 -6.56 -9.63
N VAL A 151 5.55 -5.63 -9.66
CA VAL A 151 4.23 -5.85 -9.06
C VAL A 151 3.46 -6.95 -9.81
N VAL A 152 3.55 -7.01 -11.15
CA VAL A 152 2.99 -8.11 -11.96
C VAL A 152 3.60 -9.44 -11.56
N GLU A 153 4.93 -9.53 -11.42
CA GLU A 153 5.62 -10.75 -10.97
C GLU A 153 5.13 -11.22 -9.59
N HIS A 154 4.98 -10.29 -8.63
CA HIS A 154 4.41 -10.56 -7.31
C HIS A 154 2.94 -11.00 -7.34
N ARG A 155 2.25 -10.84 -8.47
CA ARG A 155 0.85 -11.20 -8.68
C ARG A 155 0.64 -12.21 -9.79
N ALA A 156 1.70 -12.84 -10.30
CA ALA A 156 1.65 -13.73 -11.47
C ALA A 156 0.56 -14.81 -11.38
N ALA A 157 0.39 -15.43 -10.20
CA ALA A 157 -0.64 -16.44 -9.97
C ALA A 157 -2.09 -15.96 -10.22
N HIS A 158 -2.32 -14.64 -10.18
CA HIS A 158 -3.63 -14.02 -10.40
C HIS A 158 -3.79 -13.39 -11.79
N VAL A 159 -2.70 -13.24 -12.55
CA VAL A 159 -2.76 -12.75 -13.94
C VAL A 159 -3.57 -13.72 -14.80
N ASN A 160 -3.30 -15.02 -14.65
CA ASN A 160 -3.96 -16.09 -15.42
C ASN A 160 -5.41 -16.36 -15.00
N GLN A 161 -5.91 -15.66 -13.98
CA GLN A 161 -7.28 -15.79 -13.48
C GLN A 161 -8.20 -14.66 -13.98
N ALA A 162 -7.63 -13.63 -14.60
CA ALA A 162 -8.42 -12.55 -15.18
C ALA A 162 -9.11 -13.04 -16.48
N PRO A 163 -10.39 -12.69 -16.71
CA PRO A 163 -11.06 -13.00 -17.96
C PRO A 163 -10.29 -12.40 -19.14
N ALA A 164 -10.23 -13.14 -20.25
CA ALA A 164 -9.71 -12.62 -21.50
C ALA A 164 -10.48 -11.34 -21.86
N THR A 165 -9.76 -10.22 -21.97
CA THR A 165 -10.30 -8.93 -22.41
C THR A 165 -9.94 -8.78 -23.88
N ASP A 166 -10.87 -8.31 -24.71
CA ASP A 166 -10.57 -8.05 -26.11
C ASP A 166 -9.52 -6.93 -26.25
N VAL A 167 -8.80 -6.93 -27.37
CA VAL A 167 -7.67 -6.03 -27.60
C VAL A 167 -8.09 -4.57 -27.51
N THR A 168 -9.23 -4.19 -28.10
CA THR A 168 -9.72 -2.81 -28.14
C THR A 168 -10.07 -2.29 -26.74
N THR A 169 -10.76 -3.10 -25.94
CA THR A 169 -11.08 -2.75 -24.54
C THR A 169 -9.80 -2.59 -23.72
N TRP A 170 -8.82 -3.46 -23.94
CA TRP A 170 -7.53 -3.40 -23.24
C TRP A 170 -6.70 -2.17 -23.66
N GLU A 171 -6.66 -1.84 -24.94
CA GLU A 171 -6.02 -0.63 -25.47
C GLU A 171 -6.64 0.64 -24.87
N SER A 172 -7.97 0.71 -24.80
CA SER A 172 -8.68 1.83 -24.17
C SER A 172 -8.32 1.94 -22.68
N PHE A 173 -8.39 0.83 -21.94
CA PHE A 173 -8.06 0.79 -20.51
C PHE A 173 -6.60 1.18 -20.23
N THR A 174 -5.65 0.67 -21.01
CA THR A 174 -4.22 1.03 -20.89
C THR A 174 -3.98 2.50 -21.26
N GLY A 175 -4.72 3.05 -22.24
CA GLY A 175 -4.73 4.47 -22.55
C GLY A 175 -5.17 5.34 -21.37
N ASP A 176 -6.21 4.93 -20.65
CA ASP A 176 -6.68 5.62 -19.44
C ASP A 176 -5.65 5.58 -18.31
N VAL A 177 -5.06 4.41 -18.08
CA VAL A 177 -3.96 4.25 -17.11
C VAL A 177 -2.78 5.13 -17.50
N ARG A 178 -2.39 5.17 -18.79
CA ARG A 178 -1.31 6.04 -19.27
C ARG A 178 -1.58 7.52 -18.98
N ARG A 179 -2.82 7.99 -19.17
CA ARG A 179 -3.21 9.37 -18.83
C ARG A 179 -3.03 9.68 -17.35
N LEU A 180 -3.33 8.73 -16.46
CA LEU A 180 -3.12 8.89 -15.02
C LEU A 180 -1.64 8.88 -14.64
N LEU A 181 -0.85 7.97 -15.22
CA LEU A 181 0.59 7.83 -14.92
C LEU A 181 1.43 9.00 -15.45
N LEU A 182 1.07 9.57 -16.60
CA LEU A 182 1.81 10.67 -17.22
C LEU A 182 1.25 12.05 -16.84
N GLY A 183 0.00 12.11 -16.37
CA GLY A 183 -0.64 13.34 -15.95
C GLY A 183 0.00 13.99 -14.73
N ALA A 184 -0.34 15.27 -14.54
CA ALA A 184 -0.17 15.96 -13.26
C ALA A 184 -1.49 15.87 -12.47
N PRO A 185 -1.44 15.61 -11.15
CA PRO A 185 -2.63 15.68 -10.32
C PRO A 185 -3.21 17.10 -10.40
N ARG A 186 -4.52 17.23 -10.66
CA ARG A 186 -5.18 18.54 -10.72
C ARG A 186 -5.15 19.29 -9.38
N THR A 187 -5.07 18.55 -8.28
CA THR A 187 -4.84 19.08 -6.93
C THR A 187 -3.91 18.13 -6.19
N THR A 188 -2.93 18.70 -5.49
CA THR A 188 -2.05 17.97 -4.56
C THR A 188 -2.52 18.29 -3.15
N GLY A 189 -3.01 17.28 -2.43
CA GLY A 189 -3.36 17.41 -1.00
C GLY A 189 -2.37 16.65 -0.12
N ASP A 190 -2.55 16.74 1.20
CA ASP A 190 -1.65 16.15 2.21
C ASP A 190 -1.36 14.65 1.97
N TRP A 191 -2.34 13.90 1.45
CA TRP A 191 -2.15 12.50 1.12
C TRP A 191 -1.13 12.29 -0.01
N HIS A 192 -1.15 13.13 -1.04
CA HIS A 192 -0.16 13.12 -2.11
C HIS A 192 1.24 13.46 -1.57
N THR A 193 1.33 14.53 -0.77
CA THR A 193 2.58 14.96 -0.12
C THR A 193 3.19 13.86 0.73
N THR A 194 2.36 13.03 1.38
CA THR A 194 2.83 11.88 2.17
C THR A 194 3.61 10.87 1.31
N PHE A 195 3.13 10.58 0.10
CA PHE A 195 3.81 9.68 -0.83
C PHE A 195 5.08 10.31 -1.41
N GLU A 196 5.06 11.62 -1.71
CA GLU A 196 6.24 12.36 -2.17
C GLU A 196 7.35 12.39 -1.11
N ASN A 197 6.99 12.60 0.16
CA ASN A 197 7.93 12.58 1.27
C ASN A 197 8.62 11.22 1.41
N ALA A 198 7.85 10.13 1.29
CA ALA A 198 8.39 8.78 1.31
C ALA A 198 9.32 8.51 0.11
N GLY A 199 8.94 8.94 -1.09
CA GLY A 199 9.77 8.81 -2.29
C GLY A 199 11.10 9.54 -2.12
N THR A 200 11.04 10.78 -1.65
CA THR A 200 12.23 11.61 -1.36
C THR A 200 13.13 10.96 -0.31
N ALA A 201 12.55 10.36 0.74
CA ALA A 201 13.32 9.67 1.77
C ALA A 201 14.03 8.42 1.22
N LEU A 202 13.34 7.60 0.42
CA LEU A 202 13.93 6.43 -0.24
C LEU A 202 15.04 6.82 -1.22
N HIS A 203 14.85 7.91 -1.98
CA HIS A 203 15.89 8.44 -2.85
C HIS A 203 17.14 8.85 -2.05
N ARG A 204 16.98 9.59 -0.96
CA ARG A 204 18.11 9.97 -0.07
C ARG A 204 18.83 8.75 0.52
N GLN A 205 18.11 7.65 0.79
CA GLN A 205 18.72 6.41 1.27
C GLN A 205 19.50 5.69 0.17
N ARG A 206 18.99 5.69 -1.07
CA ARG A 206 19.72 5.20 -2.26
C ARG A 206 21.01 5.98 -2.47
N GLU A 207 20.95 7.30 -2.49
CA GLU A 207 22.13 8.17 -2.71
C GLU A 207 23.21 8.00 -1.63
N ARG A 208 22.81 7.64 -0.40
CA ARG A 208 23.73 7.37 0.71
C ARG A 208 24.19 5.91 0.77
N GLY A 209 23.79 5.06 -0.17
CA GLY A 209 24.16 3.64 -0.19
C GLY A 209 23.60 2.83 0.99
N ARG A 210 22.48 3.25 1.58
CA ARG A 210 21.89 2.60 2.78
C ARG A 210 20.83 1.55 2.47
N LEU A 211 20.38 1.47 1.22
CA LEU A 211 19.42 0.46 0.80
C LEU A 211 20.10 -0.90 0.67
N THR A 212 19.51 -1.93 1.29
CA THR A 212 19.98 -3.32 1.16
C THR A 212 19.31 -4.08 0.00
N ARG A 213 18.35 -3.45 -0.69
CA ARG A 213 17.72 -3.94 -1.92
C ARG A 213 17.58 -2.82 -2.94
N GLY A 214 17.43 -3.20 -4.21
CA GLY A 214 17.17 -2.25 -5.29
C GLY A 214 15.90 -1.42 -5.03
N LEU A 215 15.98 -0.12 -5.29
CA LEU A 215 14.89 0.84 -5.02
C LEU A 215 13.57 0.43 -5.69
N ARG A 216 13.62 -0.06 -6.93
CA ARG A 216 12.42 -0.55 -7.66
C ARG A 216 11.68 -1.66 -6.90
N ALA A 217 12.42 -2.61 -6.34
CA ALA A 217 11.85 -3.72 -5.55
C ALA A 217 11.26 -3.24 -4.22
N VAL A 218 11.92 -2.26 -3.59
CA VAL A 218 11.40 -1.62 -2.38
C VAL A 218 10.10 -0.88 -2.68
N ILE A 219 10.03 -0.10 -3.76
CA ILE A 219 8.83 0.64 -4.17
C ILE A 219 7.70 -0.32 -4.57
N ALA A 220 7.99 -1.40 -5.30
CA ALA A 220 6.97 -2.40 -5.66
C ALA A 220 6.25 -2.97 -4.42
N LEU A 221 6.98 -3.17 -3.31
CA LEU A 221 6.36 -3.57 -2.04
C LEU A 221 5.50 -2.48 -1.42
N HIS A 222 5.90 -1.20 -1.51
CA HIS A 222 5.05 -0.09 -1.06
C HIS A 222 3.72 -0.04 -1.82
N VAL A 223 3.75 -0.23 -3.15
CA VAL A 223 2.54 -0.32 -4.00
C VAL A 223 1.64 -1.45 -3.51
N ILE A 224 2.20 -2.65 -3.33
CA ILE A 224 1.46 -3.83 -2.87
C ILE A 224 0.84 -3.60 -1.49
N PHE A 225 1.59 -3.05 -0.54
CA PHE A 225 1.10 -2.79 0.81
C PHE A 225 0.00 -1.72 0.80
N HIS A 226 0.14 -0.66 0.00
CA HIS A 226 -0.91 0.33 -0.20
C HIS A 226 -2.18 -0.31 -0.78
N TRP A 227 -2.08 -1.08 -1.86
CA TRP A 227 -3.24 -1.75 -2.46
C TRP A 227 -3.92 -2.76 -1.55
N ASN A 228 -3.17 -3.50 -0.73
CA ASN A 228 -3.73 -4.39 0.28
C ASN A 228 -4.55 -3.62 1.32
N ARG A 229 -4.09 -2.44 1.76
CA ARG A 229 -4.80 -1.59 2.73
C ARG A 229 -6.01 -0.90 2.14
N LEU A 230 -5.89 -0.46 0.89
CA LEU A 230 -6.98 0.09 0.10
C LEU A 230 -8.07 -0.95 -0.21
N GLY A 231 -7.74 -2.25 -0.13
CA GLY A 231 -8.67 -3.36 -0.34
C GLY A 231 -8.87 -3.72 -1.80
N LEU A 232 -7.89 -3.46 -2.67
CA LEU A 232 -7.97 -3.92 -4.05
C LEU A 232 -7.78 -5.45 -4.09
N PRO A 233 -8.69 -6.21 -4.73
CA PRO A 233 -8.52 -7.66 -4.92
C PRO A 233 -7.22 -7.99 -5.66
N ALA A 234 -6.61 -9.14 -5.36
CA ALA A 234 -5.33 -9.53 -5.96
C ALA A 234 -5.38 -9.61 -7.50
N THR A 235 -6.51 -10.04 -8.08
CA THR A 235 -6.76 -10.03 -9.52
C THR A 235 -6.80 -8.61 -10.08
N THR A 236 -7.48 -7.68 -9.40
CA THR A 236 -7.47 -6.25 -9.77
C THR A 236 -6.07 -5.65 -9.69
N GLN A 237 -5.29 -5.99 -8.66
CA GLN A 237 -3.89 -5.56 -8.54
C GLN A 237 -3.06 -6.05 -9.73
N ALA A 238 -3.23 -7.32 -10.12
CA ALA A 238 -2.54 -7.91 -11.27
C ALA A 238 -2.89 -7.17 -12.58
N THR A 239 -4.19 -7.01 -12.87
CA THR A 239 -4.67 -6.32 -14.07
C THR A 239 -4.22 -4.85 -14.11
N LEU A 240 -4.28 -4.14 -12.99
CA LEU A 240 -3.90 -2.72 -12.91
C LEU A 240 -2.39 -2.54 -13.09
N ALA A 241 -1.57 -3.40 -12.49
CA ALA A 241 -0.11 -3.37 -12.67
C ALA A 241 0.28 -3.73 -14.11
N GLN A 242 -0.36 -4.73 -14.72
CA GLN A 242 -0.11 -5.09 -16.12
C GLN A 242 -0.50 -3.94 -17.07
N ALA A 243 -1.64 -3.28 -16.81
CA ALA A 243 -2.03 -2.12 -17.60
C ALA A 243 -1.04 -0.95 -17.43
N ALA A 244 -0.52 -0.72 -16.22
CA ALA A 244 0.49 0.31 -15.96
C ALA A 244 1.83 -0.01 -16.64
N GLN A 245 2.25 -1.27 -16.63
CA GLN A 245 3.42 -1.75 -17.36
C GLN A 245 3.26 -1.51 -18.87
N HIS A 246 2.15 -1.97 -19.48
CA HIS A 246 1.89 -1.77 -20.90
C HIS A 246 1.69 -0.30 -21.27
N ALA A 247 1.10 0.49 -20.37
CA ALA A 247 0.98 1.93 -20.55
C ALA A 247 2.34 2.62 -20.67
N ILE A 248 3.42 2.05 -20.12
CA ILE A 248 4.77 2.61 -20.19
C ILE A 248 5.57 1.98 -21.33
N PHE A 249 5.65 0.64 -21.39
CA PHE A 249 6.49 -0.10 -22.33
C PHE A 249 5.82 -0.40 -23.68
N GLY A 250 4.52 -0.12 -23.82
CA GLY A 250 3.71 -0.57 -24.93
C GLY A 250 3.13 -1.96 -24.71
N LEU A 251 2.16 -2.33 -25.55
CA LEU A 251 1.65 -3.70 -25.60
C LEU A 251 2.76 -4.62 -26.14
N PRO A 252 2.85 -5.88 -25.65
CA PRO A 252 3.68 -6.88 -26.30
C PRO A 252 3.26 -6.94 -27.76
N GLY A 253 4.21 -6.72 -28.67
CA GLY A 253 3.91 -6.84 -30.10
C GLY A 253 3.32 -8.22 -30.39
N PRO A 254 2.48 -8.37 -31.44
CA PRO A 254 2.11 -9.71 -31.89
C PRO A 254 3.42 -10.47 -32.14
N HIS A 255 3.61 -11.61 -31.48
CA HIS A 255 4.72 -12.50 -31.77
C HIS A 255 4.68 -12.77 -33.27
N LEU A 256 5.59 -12.13 -34.02
CA LEU A 256 5.88 -12.56 -35.38
C LEU A 256 6.45 -13.96 -35.22
N PRO A 257 5.80 -15.02 -35.74
CA PRO A 257 6.43 -16.32 -35.74
C PRO A 257 7.75 -16.19 -36.48
N ASP A 258 8.82 -16.70 -35.88
CA ASP A 258 10.12 -16.80 -36.53
C ASP A 258 9.91 -17.42 -37.90
N ARG A 259 10.18 -16.64 -38.95
CA ARG A 259 10.28 -17.17 -40.30
C ARG A 259 11.59 -17.93 -40.38
N GLY A 260 11.54 -19.21 -40.01
CA GLY A 260 12.53 -20.20 -40.42
C GLY A 260 12.57 -20.37 -41.94
#